data_AF-A0A6I0E1K4-F1
#
_entry.id   AF-A0A6I0E1K4-F1
#
_cell.length_a   1.000
_cell.length_b   1.000
_cell.length_c   1.000
_cell.angle_alpha   90.00
_cell.angle_beta   90.00
_cell.angle_gamma   90.00
#
_symmetry.space_group_name_H-M   'P 1'
#
loop_
_entity.id
_entity.type
_entity.pdbx_description
1 polymer ?
#
loop_
_entity_poly.entity_id
_entity_poly.type
_entity_poly.pdbx_seq_one_letter_code
_entity_poly.pdbx_strand_id
1 'polypeptide(L)'
;MNALIEQISAELEASSDEKTRLSGRRFFKEEIRLHGVKSASVSSICKEYLKLVKADSKEEIFGLCEELFQTGYFEESIIACNWAESQSKYFTPGDFELFKRWIDTYVSNWATCDVFCNHTMGNFIEMYPSFLAQLKRFTKSPNRWMRRAAAVSLIVPARKGLFLQDILEIADSLLHDRDD
;
A
#
# COMPACT_ATOMS: atom_id res chain seq x y z
N MET A 1 -8.35 19.55 -7.07
CA MET A 1 -8.17 18.09 -6.92
C MET A 1 -8.53 17.47 -8.26
N ASN A 2 -7.91 16.38 -8.68
CA ASN A 2 -8.22 15.78 -9.97
C ASN A 2 -9.69 15.32 -10.02
N ALA A 3 -10.40 15.63 -11.11
CA ALA A 3 -11.83 15.35 -11.25
C ALA A 3 -12.18 13.85 -11.09
N LEU A 4 -11.26 12.95 -11.48
CA LEU A 4 -11.44 11.52 -11.29
C LEU A 4 -11.41 11.13 -9.80
N ILE A 5 -10.54 11.78 -9.01
CA ILE A 5 -10.41 11.54 -7.57
C ILE A 5 -11.66 12.03 -6.85
N GLU A 6 -12.20 13.19 -7.25
CA GLU A 6 -13.47 13.71 -6.74
C GLU A 6 -14.64 12.75 -7.01
N GLN A 7 -14.68 12.14 -8.20
CA GLN A 7 -15.70 11.14 -8.54
C GLN A 7 -15.55 9.86 -7.70
N ILE A 8 -14.33 9.38 -7.49
CA ILE A 8 -14.06 8.21 -6.64
C ILE A 8 -14.52 8.46 -5.20
N SER A 9 -14.15 9.60 -4.61
CA SER A 9 -14.57 9.93 -3.25
C SER A 9 -16.09 10.09 -3.13
N ALA A 10 -16.74 10.70 -4.13
CA ALA A 10 -18.20 10.80 -4.15
C ALA A 10 -18.90 9.43 -4.25
N GLU A 11 -18.36 8.51 -5.05
CA GLU A 11 -18.90 7.15 -5.18
C GLU A 11 -18.70 6.32 -3.90
N LEU A 12 -17.54 6.48 -3.25
CA LEU A 12 -17.26 5.84 -1.95
C LEU A 12 -18.23 6.38 -0.88
N GLU A 13 -18.45 7.69 -0.83
CA GLU A 13 -19.37 8.28 0.12
C GLU A 13 -20.82 7.84 -0.14
N ALA A 14 -21.25 7.78 -1.40
CA ALA A 14 -22.57 7.27 -1.79
C ALA A 14 -22.74 5.77 -1.46
N SER A 15 -21.64 5.01 -1.43
CA SER A 15 -21.62 3.58 -1.07
C SER A 15 -21.39 3.31 0.42
N SER A 16 -21.31 4.36 1.25
CA SER A 16 -20.97 4.24 2.66
C SER A 16 -22.15 3.79 3.52
N ASP A 17 -21.83 3.11 4.62
CA ASP A 17 -22.78 2.74 5.66
C ASP A 17 -22.16 2.95 7.05
N GLU A 18 -22.90 3.63 7.93
CA GLU A 18 -22.40 4.03 9.25
C GLU A 18 -22.01 2.83 10.10
N LYS A 19 -22.75 1.73 10.01
CA LYS A 19 -22.43 0.50 10.74
C LYS A 19 -21.09 -0.07 10.26
N THR A 20 -20.85 -0.07 8.95
CA THR A 20 -19.58 -0.48 8.36
C THR A 20 -18.45 0.45 8.82
N ARG A 21 -18.65 1.77 8.80
CA ARG A 21 -17.67 2.77 9.29
C ARG A 21 -17.28 2.52 10.75
N LEU A 22 -18.28 2.40 11.64
CA LEU A 22 -18.06 2.19 13.07
C LEU A 22 -17.43 0.83 13.38
N SER A 23 -17.82 -0.22 12.65
CA SER A 23 -17.21 -1.54 12.80
C SER A 23 -15.76 -1.55 12.32
N GLY A 24 -15.48 -0.86 11.20
CA GLY A 24 -14.15 -0.73 10.61
C GLY A 24 -13.15 -0.10 11.56
N ARG A 25 -13.54 0.99 12.24
CA ARG A 25 -12.68 1.68 13.22
C ARG A 25 -12.14 0.78 14.32
N ARG A 26 -12.87 -0.29 14.69
CA ARG A 26 -12.46 -1.20 15.77
C ARG A 26 -11.25 -2.06 15.42
N PHE A 27 -10.89 -2.18 14.14
CA PHE A 27 -9.74 -2.95 13.68
C PHE A 27 -8.43 -2.16 13.69
N PHE A 28 -8.49 -0.87 13.95
CA PHE A 28 -7.33 0.03 13.91
C PHE A 28 -7.06 0.58 15.31
N LYS A 29 -5.78 0.54 15.72
CA LYS A 29 -5.34 1.19 16.96
C LYS A 29 -5.15 2.69 16.75
N GLU A 30 -4.84 3.06 15.51
CA GLU A 30 -4.59 4.42 15.06
C GLU A 30 -5.90 5.14 14.71
N GLU A 31 -5.85 6.47 14.71
CA GLU A 31 -6.93 7.26 14.12
C GLU A 31 -6.99 6.99 12.61
N ILE A 32 -8.18 6.67 12.12
CA ILE A 32 -8.39 6.33 10.71
C ILE A 32 -9.61 7.04 10.15
N ARG A 33 -9.46 7.58 8.93
CA ARG A 33 -10.56 8.12 8.14
C ARG A 33 -11.11 7.01 7.26
N LEU A 34 -12.38 6.73 7.46
CA LEU A 34 -13.13 5.71 6.74
C LEU A 34 -14.37 6.35 6.17
N HIS A 35 -14.65 6.07 4.91
CA HIS A 35 -16.00 6.28 4.36
C HIS A 35 -16.97 5.32 5.03
N GLY A 36 -16.56 4.07 5.24
CA GLY A 36 -17.43 2.99 5.72
C GLY A 36 -17.95 2.14 4.59
N VAL A 37 -17.09 1.81 3.64
CA VAL A 37 -17.44 1.00 2.47
C VAL A 37 -16.89 -0.42 2.64
N LYS A 38 -17.70 -1.42 2.30
CA LYS A 38 -17.26 -2.82 2.37
C LYS A 38 -16.15 -3.08 1.35
N SER A 39 -15.16 -3.90 1.70
CA SER A 39 -14.00 -4.21 0.84
C SER A 39 -14.38 -4.72 -0.55
N ALA A 40 -15.48 -5.47 -0.69
CA ALA A 40 -15.98 -5.93 -2.00
C ALA A 40 -16.42 -4.75 -2.89
N SER A 41 -17.11 -3.76 -2.32
CA SER A 41 -17.51 -2.54 -3.04
C SER A 41 -16.30 -1.69 -3.39
N VAL A 42 -15.35 -1.50 -2.46
CA VAL A 42 -14.07 -0.80 -2.75
C VAL A 42 -13.34 -1.48 -3.91
N SER A 43 -13.28 -2.82 -3.92
CA SER A 43 -12.65 -3.58 -5.02
C SER A 43 -13.38 -3.41 -6.35
N SER A 44 -14.70 -3.29 -6.34
CA SER A 44 -15.50 -3.02 -7.54
C SER A 44 -15.22 -1.61 -8.06
N ILE A 45 -15.30 -0.59 -7.20
CA ILE A 45 -15.02 0.81 -7.53
C ILE A 45 -13.60 0.94 -8.09
N CYS A 46 -12.61 0.35 -7.42
CA CYS A 46 -11.22 0.32 -7.86
C CYS A 46 -11.07 -0.16 -9.31
N LYS A 47 -11.76 -1.24 -9.69
CA LYS A 47 -11.68 -1.84 -11.03
C LYS A 47 -12.42 -1.01 -12.07
N GLU A 48 -13.60 -0.50 -11.75
CA GLU A 48 -14.38 0.30 -12.70
C GLU A 48 -13.68 1.62 -13.01
N TYR A 49 -13.18 2.32 -11.99
CA TYR A 49 -12.49 3.58 -12.20
C TYR A 49 -11.13 3.40 -12.90
N LEU A 50 -10.42 2.30 -12.67
CA LEU A 50 -9.18 2.03 -13.40
C LEU A 50 -9.40 1.92 -14.91
N LYS A 51 -10.55 1.42 -15.36
CA LYS A 51 -10.91 1.36 -16.80
C LYS A 51 -11.15 2.74 -17.40
N LEU A 52 -11.49 3.73 -16.57
CA LEU A 52 -11.76 5.11 -17.01
C LEU A 52 -10.47 5.95 -17.05
N VAL A 53 -9.40 5.49 -16.41
CA VAL A 53 -8.09 6.16 -16.43
C VAL A 53 -7.55 6.12 -17.86
N LYS A 54 -7.41 7.30 -18.46
CA LYS A 54 -6.75 7.52 -19.75
C LYS A 54 -5.30 7.94 -19.51
N ALA A 55 -4.52 7.04 -18.91
CA ALA A 55 -3.10 7.26 -18.69
C ALA A 55 -2.31 6.62 -19.83
N ASP A 56 -1.35 7.36 -20.35
CA ASP A 56 -0.40 6.93 -21.37
C ASP A 56 0.86 6.30 -20.75
N SER A 57 1.05 6.46 -19.43
CA SER A 57 2.23 5.98 -18.71
C SER A 57 1.93 5.50 -17.29
N LYS A 58 2.85 4.71 -16.71
CA LYS A 58 2.76 4.29 -15.29
C LYS A 58 2.92 5.49 -14.35
N GLU A 59 3.68 6.50 -14.76
CA GLU A 59 3.96 7.71 -13.99
C GLU A 59 2.69 8.53 -13.76
N GLU A 60 1.81 8.61 -14.76
CA GLU A 60 0.50 9.26 -14.62
C GLU A 60 -0.40 8.50 -13.65
N ILE A 61 -0.40 7.17 -13.70
CA ILE A 61 -1.14 6.33 -12.73
C ILE A 61 -0.57 6.52 -11.32
N PHE A 62 0.75 6.58 -11.17
CA PHE A 62 1.37 6.86 -9.89
C PHE A 62 1.04 8.25 -9.36
N GLY A 63 0.90 9.25 -10.23
CA GLY A 63 0.39 10.58 -9.86
C GLY A 63 -1.01 10.50 -9.24
N LEU A 64 -1.91 9.72 -9.85
CA LEU A 64 -3.26 9.47 -9.31
C LEU A 64 -3.22 8.71 -7.98
N CYS A 65 -2.36 7.69 -7.86
CA CYS A 65 -2.15 6.98 -6.59
C CYS A 65 -1.71 7.92 -5.48
N GLU A 66 -0.81 8.85 -5.76
CA GLU A 66 -0.34 9.83 -4.79
C GLU A 66 -1.44 10.80 -4.37
N GLU A 67 -2.28 11.28 -5.31
CA GLU A 67 -3.46 12.09 -4.97
C GLU A 67 -4.45 11.31 -4.08
N LEU A 68 -4.69 10.03 -4.37
CA LEU A 68 -5.55 9.16 -3.55
C LEU A 68 -5.00 9.00 -2.13
N PHE A 69 -3.69 8.76 -1.98
CA PHE A 69 -3.04 8.68 -0.67
C PHE A 69 -3.17 9.99 0.13
N GLN A 70 -3.03 11.14 -0.54
CA GLN A 70 -3.13 12.46 0.09
C GLN A 70 -4.50 12.78 0.67
N THR A 71 -5.57 12.09 0.22
CA THR A 71 -6.91 12.23 0.83
C THR A 71 -6.92 11.80 2.31
N GLY A 72 -6.03 10.87 2.68
CA GLY A 72 -5.93 10.28 4.01
C GLY A 72 -7.05 9.31 4.35
N TYR A 73 -7.95 9.00 3.42
CA TYR A 73 -8.98 7.98 3.61
C TYR A 73 -8.42 6.58 3.31
N PHE A 74 -8.86 5.62 4.12
CA PHE A 74 -8.42 4.24 4.02
C PHE A 74 -8.83 3.62 2.69
N GLU A 75 -10.09 3.75 2.28
CA GLU A 75 -10.61 3.14 1.07
C GLU A 75 -9.89 3.65 -0.19
N GLU A 76 -9.63 4.95 -0.29
CA GLU A 76 -8.81 5.56 -1.35
C GLU A 76 -7.36 5.06 -1.33
N SER A 77 -6.77 4.90 -0.14
CA SER A 77 -5.43 4.33 0.00
C SER A 77 -5.38 2.89 -0.53
N ILE A 78 -6.45 2.10 -0.31
CA ILE A 78 -6.55 0.75 -0.89
C ILE A 78 -6.64 0.82 -2.42
N ILE A 79 -7.40 1.75 -2.99
CA ILE A 79 -7.45 1.96 -4.45
C ILE A 79 -6.05 2.30 -4.98
N ALA A 80 -5.34 3.23 -4.33
CA ALA A 80 -3.99 3.64 -4.70
C ALA A 80 -3.01 2.44 -4.72
N CYS A 81 -3.09 1.56 -3.70
CA CYS A 81 -2.27 0.36 -3.63
C CYS A 81 -2.53 -0.60 -4.79
N ASN A 82 -3.80 -0.88 -5.10
CA ASN A 82 -4.21 -1.78 -6.18
C ASN A 82 -3.83 -1.21 -7.55
N TRP A 83 -4.00 0.10 -7.75
CA TRP A 83 -3.61 0.77 -8.99
C TRP A 83 -2.10 0.74 -9.18
N ALA A 84 -1.32 0.98 -8.12
CA ALA A 84 0.14 0.85 -8.19
C ALA A 84 0.57 -0.59 -8.53
N GLU A 85 -0.01 -1.60 -7.89
CA GLU A 85 0.28 -3.02 -8.16
C GLU A 85 -0.01 -3.38 -9.62
N SER A 86 -1.10 -2.86 -10.19
CA SER A 86 -1.50 -3.14 -11.58
C SER A 86 -0.43 -2.73 -12.61
N GLN A 87 0.49 -1.84 -12.22
CA GLN A 87 1.61 -1.38 -13.04
C GLN A 87 2.89 -2.19 -12.85
N SER A 88 2.87 -3.27 -12.07
CA SER A 88 4.03 -4.10 -11.73
C SER A 88 4.88 -4.53 -12.93
N LYS A 89 4.25 -4.89 -14.05
CA LYS A 89 4.95 -5.27 -15.30
C LYS A 89 5.81 -4.15 -15.92
N TYR A 90 5.61 -2.90 -15.51
CA TYR A 90 6.32 -1.72 -16.00
C TYR A 90 7.28 -1.12 -14.96
N PHE A 91 7.43 -1.74 -13.78
CA PHE A 91 8.32 -1.19 -12.77
C PHE A 91 9.75 -1.09 -13.29
N THR A 92 10.47 -0.11 -12.78
CA THR A 92 11.89 0.11 -13.03
C THR A 92 12.59 0.35 -11.69
N PRO A 93 13.91 0.14 -11.58
CA PRO A 93 14.63 0.38 -10.33
C PRO A 93 14.43 1.79 -9.74
N GLY A 94 14.15 2.79 -10.59
CA GLY A 94 13.90 4.17 -10.17
C GLY A 94 12.63 4.36 -9.35
N ASP A 95 11.65 3.44 -9.45
CA ASP A 95 10.38 3.54 -8.72
C ASP A 95 10.56 3.29 -7.21
N PHE A 96 11.68 2.70 -6.79
CA PHE A 96 11.91 2.37 -5.38
C PHE A 96 11.81 3.60 -4.47
N GLU A 97 12.42 4.72 -4.87
CA GLU A 97 12.40 5.93 -4.04
C GLU A 97 10.99 6.52 -3.93
N LEU A 98 10.16 6.36 -4.96
CA LEU A 98 8.75 6.74 -4.91
C LEU A 98 7.98 5.87 -3.92
N PHE A 99 8.10 4.54 -4.02
CA PHE A 99 7.39 3.62 -3.14
C PHE A 99 7.84 3.76 -1.68
N LYS A 100 9.14 3.91 -1.45
CA LYS A 100 9.72 4.23 -0.15
C LYS A 100 9.12 5.52 0.43
N ARG A 101 9.01 6.58 -0.36
CA ARG A 101 8.41 7.85 0.06
C ARG A 101 6.93 7.67 0.42
N TRP A 102 6.17 6.90 -0.36
CA TRP A 102 4.76 6.63 -0.05
C TRP A 102 4.58 5.85 1.26
N ILE A 103 5.41 4.83 1.51
CA ILE A 103 5.39 4.11 2.79
C ILE A 103 5.70 5.06 3.95
N ASP A 104 6.73 5.89 3.80
CA ASP A 104 7.16 6.77 4.89
C ASP A 104 6.17 7.92 5.15
N THR A 105 5.47 8.39 4.12
CA THR A 105 4.64 9.60 4.20
C THR A 105 3.15 9.30 4.40
N TYR A 106 2.61 8.30 3.72
CA TYR A 106 1.16 8.10 3.59
C TYR A 106 0.64 6.86 4.31
N VAL A 107 1.48 5.83 4.48
CA VAL A 107 1.07 4.63 5.20
C VAL A 107 0.99 4.95 6.70
N SER A 108 -0.20 4.80 7.26
CA SER A 108 -0.53 5.18 8.63
C SER A 108 -1.22 4.08 9.43
N ASN A 109 -1.46 2.92 8.81
CA ASN A 109 -2.15 1.78 9.41
C ASN A 109 -1.62 0.45 8.85
N TRP A 110 -1.85 -0.62 9.59
CA TRP A 110 -1.35 -1.95 9.25
C TRP A 110 -1.93 -2.50 7.94
N ALA A 111 -3.19 -2.21 7.64
CA ALA A 111 -3.88 -2.78 6.49
C ALA A 111 -3.38 -2.16 5.17
N THR A 112 -3.23 -0.84 5.10
CA THR A 112 -2.61 -0.17 3.94
C THR A 112 -1.16 -0.64 3.77
N CYS A 113 -0.40 -0.77 4.86
CA CYS A 113 0.97 -1.29 4.80
C CYS A 113 1.01 -2.68 4.17
N ASP A 114 0.15 -3.59 4.63
CA ASP A 114 0.13 -4.99 4.16
C ASP A 114 -0.32 -5.08 2.70
N VAL A 115 -1.36 -4.35 2.31
CA VAL A 115 -1.86 -4.35 0.93
C VAL A 115 -0.79 -3.79 -0.03
N PHE A 116 -0.17 -2.66 0.31
CA PHE A 116 0.87 -2.08 -0.53
C PHE A 116 2.11 -3.00 -0.59
N CYS A 117 2.57 -3.48 0.56
CA CYS A 117 3.88 -4.12 0.64
C CYS A 117 3.87 -5.57 0.17
N ASN A 118 2.85 -6.37 0.52
CA ASN A 118 2.75 -7.77 0.08
C ASN A 118 2.78 -7.88 -1.46
N HIS A 119 2.21 -6.88 -2.13
CA HIS A 119 1.96 -6.90 -3.57
C HIS A 119 2.89 -5.96 -4.33
N THR A 120 2.78 -4.66 -4.16
CA THR A 120 3.60 -3.67 -4.90
C THR A 120 5.08 -3.82 -4.54
N MET A 121 5.44 -3.75 -3.26
CA MET A 121 6.85 -3.93 -2.86
C MET A 121 7.34 -5.36 -3.07
N GLY A 122 6.51 -6.37 -2.80
CA GLY A 122 6.86 -7.77 -3.02
C GLY A 122 7.21 -8.05 -4.49
N ASN A 123 6.34 -7.63 -5.42
CA ASN A 123 6.61 -7.74 -6.86
C ASN A 123 7.88 -6.96 -7.25
N PHE A 124 8.06 -5.74 -6.72
CA PHE A 124 9.27 -4.95 -6.99
C PHE A 124 10.55 -5.67 -6.56
N ILE A 125 10.56 -6.26 -5.36
CA ILE A 125 11.73 -6.97 -4.82
C ILE A 125 12.01 -8.26 -5.58
N GLU A 126 10.98 -8.98 -6.02
CA GLU A 126 11.16 -10.15 -6.90
C GLU A 126 11.83 -9.76 -8.22
N MET A 127 11.45 -8.61 -8.82
CA MET A 127 12.07 -8.11 -10.06
C MET A 127 13.48 -7.54 -9.84
N TYR A 128 13.72 -6.90 -8.68
CA TYR A 128 14.98 -6.25 -8.36
C TYR A 128 15.52 -6.66 -6.98
N PRO A 129 16.03 -7.90 -6.82
CA PRO A 129 16.46 -8.42 -5.51
C PRO A 129 17.60 -7.63 -4.85
N SER A 130 18.36 -6.83 -5.61
CA SER A 130 19.39 -5.94 -5.07
C SER A 130 18.85 -4.93 -4.04
N PHE A 131 17.54 -4.65 -4.06
CA PHE A 131 16.87 -3.76 -3.10
C PHE A 131 16.51 -4.44 -1.77
N LEU A 132 16.75 -5.74 -1.59
CA LEU A 132 16.65 -6.41 -0.27
C LEU A 132 17.49 -5.70 0.80
N ALA A 133 18.66 -5.17 0.42
CA ALA A 133 19.50 -4.38 1.31
C ALA A 133 18.79 -3.11 1.83
N GLN A 134 17.87 -2.53 1.07
CA GLN A 134 17.08 -1.39 1.52
C GLN A 134 15.98 -1.82 2.49
N LEU A 135 15.32 -2.98 2.29
CA LEU A 135 14.40 -3.52 3.29
C LEU A 135 15.09 -3.78 4.62
N LYS A 136 16.33 -4.28 4.62
CA LYS A 136 17.15 -4.41 5.84
C LYS A 136 17.48 -3.06 6.49
N ARG A 137 17.49 -1.95 5.75
CA ARG A 137 17.62 -0.60 6.33
C ARG A 137 16.30 -0.13 6.92
N PHE A 138 15.17 -0.51 6.35
CA PHE A 138 13.85 -0.14 6.84
C PHE A 138 13.62 -0.63 8.27
N THR A 139 14.18 -1.78 8.65
CA THR A 139 14.10 -2.32 10.03
C THR A 139 14.68 -1.39 11.10
N LYS A 140 15.50 -0.41 10.70
CA LYS A 140 16.12 0.58 11.61
C LYS A 140 15.42 1.94 11.59
N SER A 141 14.33 2.07 10.82
CA SER A 141 13.60 3.34 10.70
C SER A 141 12.88 3.71 12.00
N PRO A 142 12.85 5.00 12.39
CA PRO A 142 11.97 5.44 13.47
C PRO A 142 10.49 5.28 13.11
N ASN A 143 10.15 5.26 11.81
CA ASN A 143 8.79 5.03 11.34
C ASN A 143 8.45 3.53 11.43
N ARG A 144 7.45 3.18 12.26
CA ARG A 144 7.00 1.80 12.45
C ARG A 144 6.47 1.15 11.18
N TRP A 145 5.87 1.92 10.27
CA TRP A 145 5.34 1.38 9.00
C TRP A 145 6.45 1.00 8.04
N MET A 146 7.58 1.72 8.08
CA MET A 146 8.79 1.32 7.36
C MET A 146 9.32 -0.01 7.92
N ARG A 147 9.42 -0.15 9.24
CA ARG A 147 9.86 -1.41 9.88
C ARG A 147 8.94 -2.58 9.53
N ARG A 148 7.62 -2.38 9.60
CA ARG A 148 6.61 -3.37 9.16
C ARG A 148 6.78 -3.72 7.69
N ALA A 149 6.91 -2.72 6.81
CA ALA A 149 7.10 -2.90 5.37
C ALA A 149 8.30 -3.79 5.03
N ALA A 150 9.40 -3.71 5.81
CA ALA A 150 10.56 -4.57 5.64
C ALA A 150 10.20 -6.06 5.70
N ALA A 151 9.37 -6.46 6.67
CA ALA A 151 8.95 -7.83 6.85
C ALA A 151 7.84 -8.22 5.86
N VAL A 152 6.78 -7.41 5.77
CA VAL A 152 5.58 -7.78 5.00
C VAL A 152 5.83 -7.79 3.49
N SER A 153 6.80 -7.01 2.98
CA SER A 153 7.18 -7.06 1.56
C SER A 153 7.68 -8.45 1.12
N LEU A 154 8.11 -9.29 2.06
CA LEU A 154 8.65 -10.62 1.77
C LEU A 154 7.66 -11.76 2.00
N ILE A 155 6.42 -11.50 2.45
CA ILE A 155 5.43 -12.58 2.70
C ILE A 155 5.08 -13.34 1.42
N VAL A 156 4.76 -12.64 0.33
CA VAL A 156 4.44 -13.28 -0.96
C VAL A 156 5.67 -13.95 -1.58
N PRO A 157 6.86 -13.30 -1.64
CA PRO A 157 8.09 -13.97 -2.03
C PRO A 157 8.42 -15.23 -1.21
N ALA A 158 8.23 -15.20 0.11
CA ALA A 158 8.47 -16.34 1.00
C ALA A 158 7.57 -17.53 0.67
N ARG A 159 6.29 -17.30 0.33
CA ARG A 159 5.37 -18.36 -0.12
C ARG A 159 5.81 -19.03 -1.42
N LYS A 160 6.65 -18.37 -2.22
CA LYS A 160 7.29 -18.90 -3.43
C LYS A 160 8.66 -19.56 -3.15
N GLY A 161 9.10 -19.60 -1.88
CA GLY A 161 10.40 -20.14 -1.49
C GLY A 161 11.58 -19.20 -1.73
N LEU A 162 11.35 -17.90 -1.93
CA LEU A 162 12.38 -16.92 -2.22
C LEU A 162 12.95 -16.27 -0.93
N PHE A 163 14.21 -15.83 -1.00
CA PHE A 163 14.87 -14.93 -0.05
C PHE A 163 14.93 -15.39 1.42
N LEU A 164 14.98 -16.71 1.68
CA LEU A 164 14.97 -17.26 3.04
C LEU A 164 15.99 -16.60 3.99
N GLN A 165 17.23 -16.43 3.54
CA GLN A 165 18.27 -15.84 4.36
C GLN A 165 17.96 -14.37 4.73
N ASP A 166 17.55 -13.56 3.75
CA ASP A 166 17.17 -12.16 3.99
C ASP A 166 15.95 -12.03 4.91
N ILE A 167 14.99 -12.95 4.79
CA ILE A 167 13.81 -13.02 5.66
C ILE A 167 14.24 -13.27 7.11
N LEU A 168 15.13 -14.23 7.35
CA LEU A 168 15.63 -14.53 8.69
C LEU A 168 16.40 -13.35 9.28
N GLU A 169 17.25 -12.68 8.49
CA GLU A 169 17.99 -11.49 8.96
C GLU A 169 17.05 -10.32 9.31
N ILE A 170 15.98 -10.11 8.54
CA ILE A 170 14.96 -9.09 8.84
C ILE A 170 14.18 -9.49 10.10
N ALA A 171 13.80 -10.76 10.23
CA ALA A 171 13.10 -11.26 11.42
C ALA A 171 13.95 -11.07 12.69
N ASP A 172 15.24 -11.41 12.65
CA ASP A 172 16.18 -11.21 13.76
C ASP A 172 16.31 -9.73 14.11
N SER A 173 16.38 -8.85 13.10
CA SER A 173 16.46 -7.39 13.31
C SER A 173 15.22 -6.81 13.98
N LEU A 174 14.04 -7.41 13.73
CA LEU A 174 12.76 -6.95 14.24
C LEU A 174 12.28 -7.73 15.48
N LEU A 175 13.02 -8.75 15.93
CA LEU A 175 12.64 -9.63 17.04
C LEU A 175 12.35 -8.87 18.36
N HIS A 176 13.01 -7.73 18.55
CA HIS A 176 12.88 -6.88 19.73
C HIS A 176 12.14 -5.56 19.46
N ASP A 177 11.52 -5.43 18.28
CA ASP A 177 10.64 -4.31 18.00
C ASP A 177 9.48 -4.32 18.99
N ARG A 178 9.17 -3.15 19.55
CA ARG A 178 8.12 -2.99 20.56
C ARG A 178 6.81 -2.50 19.96
N ASP A 179 6.83 -2.08 18.70
CA ASP A 179 5.61 -1.72 17.98
C ASP A 179 4.97 -2.98 17.41
N ASP A 180 3.76 -3.27 17.89
CA ASP A 180 2.85 -4.31 17.42
C ASP A 180 1.89 -3.76 16.34
#